data_AF-A0A519V2P0-F1
#
_entry.id   AF-A0A519V2P0-F1
#
_cell.length_a   1.000
_cell.length_b   1.000
_cell.length_c   1.000
_cell.angle_alpha   90.00
_cell.angle_beta   90.00
_cell.angle_gamma   90.00
#
_symmetry.space_group_name_H-M   'P 1'
#
loop_
_entity.id
_entity.type
_entity.pdbx_description
1 polymer ?
#
loop_
_entity_poly.entity_id
_entity_poly.type
_entity_poly.pdbx_seq_one_letter_code
_entity_poly.pdbx_strand_id
1 'polypeptide(L)' 'MSTIIVHPENKEQLSALKAFMKAFNISFEENKTPYNPKFVDKMKVSKQQAENGETVKITLDDVWK' A
#
# COMPACT_ATOMS: atom_id res chain seq x y z
N MET A 1 9.72 11.22 -17.09
CA MET A 1 8.25 11.04 -17.09
C MET A 1 7.82 10.78 -15.66
N SER A 2 6.64 11.27 -15.27
CA SER A 2 6.17 11.22 -13.88
C SER A 2 4.87 10.41 -13.77
N THR A 3 4.65 9.76 -12.63
CA THR A 3 3.41 9.03 -12.35
C THR A 3 2.38 9.95 -11.73
N ILE A 4 1.13 9.89 -12.22
CA ILE A 4 0.00 10.60 -11.63
C ILE A 4 -0.89 9.59 -10.91
N ILE A 5 -1.25 9.89 -9.67
CA ILE A 5 -2.20 9.11 -8.88
C ILE A 5 -3.52 9.89 -8.84
N VAL A 6 -4.62 9.23 -9.19
CA VAL A 6 -5.95 9.83 -9.31
C VAL A 6 -6.86 9.21 -8.25
N HIS A 7 -7.56 10.04 -7.49
CA HIS A 7 -8.40 9.64 -6.36
C HIS A 7 -9.88 9.90 -6.65
N PRO A 8 -10.59 9.01 -7.37
CA PRO A 8 -12.02 9.16 -7.61
C PRO A 8 -12.80 9.02 -6.30
N GLU A 9 -13.74 9.92 -6.05
CA GLU A 9 -14.55 9.99 -4.83
C GLU A 9 -15.74 9.03 -4.87
N ASN A 10 -16.17 8.61 -6.06
CA ASN A 10 -17.32 7.73 -6.24
C ASN A 10 -17.15 6.78 -7.44
N LYS A 11 -18.07 5.80 -7.55
CA LYS A 11 -18.03 4.76 -8.58
C LYS A 11 -18.23 5.31 -10.00
N GLU A 12 -18.97 6.41 -10.16
CA GLU A 12 -19.22 7.03 -11.45
C GLU A 12 -17.94 7.69 -11.99
N GLN A 13 -17.25 8.47 -11.15
CA GLN A 13 -15.95 9.06 -11.47
C GLN A 13 -14.92 7.99 -11.84
N LEU A 14 -14.83 6.90 -11.07
CA LEU A 14 -13.92 5.78 -11.36
C LEU A 14 -14.24 5.15 -12.73
N SER A 15 -15.53 4.97 -13.04
CA SER A 15 -15.96 4.35 -14.30
C SER A 15 -15.66 5.24 -15.50
N ALA A 16 -15.93 6.55 -15.39
CA ALA A 16 -15.60 7.53 -16.42
C ALA A 16 -14.08 7.58 -16.68
N LEU A 17 -13.27 7.58 -15.62
CA LEU A 17 -11.81 7.63 -15.73
C LEU A 17 -11.24 6.38 -16.41
N LYS A 18 -11.76 5.19 -16.07
CA LYS A 18 -11.39 3.93 -16.74
C LYS A 18 -11.75 3.94 -18.22
N ALA A 19 -12.92 4.47 -18.58
CA ALA A 19 -13.34 4.58 -19.97
C ALA A 19 -12.45 5.54 -20.76
N PHE A 20 -12.12 6.69 -20.18
CA PHE A 20 -11.19 7.66 -20.76
C PHE A 20 -9.81 7.02 -21.00
N MET A 21 -9.20 6.43 -19.96
CA MET A 21 -7.88 5.80 -20.09
C MET A 21 -7.86 4.70 -21.18
N LYS A 22 -8.91 3.88 -21.26
CA LYS A 22 -9.03 2.85 -22.31
C LYS A 22 -9.15 3.46 -23.71
N ALA A 23 -9.94 4.51 -23.88
CA ALA A 23 -10.12 5.17 -25.19
C ALA A 23 -8.79 5.74 -25.74
N PHE A 24 -7.89 6.16 -24.85
CA PHE A 24 -6.58 6.71 -25.20
C PHE A 24 -5.43 5.67 -25.14
N ASN A 25 -5.73 4.38 -24.99
CA ASN A 25 -4.72 3.31 -24.82
C ASN A 25 -3.72 3.58 -23.68
N ILE A 26 -4.17 4.23 -22.61
CA ILE A 26 -3.36 4.47 -21.41
C ILE A 26 -3.48 3.25 -20.49
N SER A 27 -2.35 2.62 -20.19
CA SER A 27 -2.28 1.54 -19.19
C SER A 27 -2.48 2.09 -17.78
N PHE A 28 -3.31 1.44 -16.98
CA PHE A 28 -3.55 1.80 -15.58
C PHE A 28 -3.57 0.57 -14.69
N GLU A 29 -3.23 0.77 -13.42
CA GLU A 29 -3.26 -0.26 -12.38
C GLU A 29 -4.36 0.06 -11.36
N GLU A 30 -5.12 -0.95 -10.95
CA GLU A 30 -6.14 -0.82 -9.92
C GLU A 30 -5.69 -1.54 -8.65
N ASN A 31 -5.20 -0.77 -7.67
CA ASN A 31 -4.92 -1.28 -6.34
C ASN A 31 -6.20 -1.25 -5.50
N LYS A 32 -6.88 -2.39 -5.42
CA LYS A 32 -8.09 -2.56 -4.58
C LYS A 32 -7.77 -2.57 -3.08
N THR A 33 -6.52 -2.84 -2.72
CA THR A 33 -6.06 -2.76 -1.34
C THR A 33 -5.00 -1.67 -1.22
N PRO A 34 -5.08 -0.81 -0.19
CA PRO A 34 -4.09 0.24 0.02
C PRO A 34 -2.69 -0.31 0.32
N TYR A 35 -2.61 -1.59 0.71
CA TYR A 35 -1.37 -2.28 1.02
C TYR A 35 -1.23 -3.57 0.21
N ASN A 36 0.01 -3.89 -0.15
CA ASN A 36 0.37 -5.16 -0.76
C ASN A 36 0.02 -6.32 0.21
N PRO A 37 -0.66 -7.39 -0.24
CA PRO A 37 -0.99 -8.53 0.62
C PRO A 37 0.21 -9.12 1.37
N LYS A 38 1.39 -9.21 0.73
CA LYS A 38 2.62 -9.70 1.38
C LYS A 38 3.07 -8.81 2.54
N PHE A 39 2.86 -7.49 2.42
CA PHE A 39 3.13 -6.55 3.50
C PHE A 39 2.15 -6.77 4.66
N VAL A 40 0.86 -6.93 4.36
CA VAL A 40 -0.17 -7.21 5.37
C VAL A 40 0.13 -8.50 6.13
N ASP A 41 0.55 -9.55 5.44
CA ASP A 41 0.88 -10.83 6.08
C ASP A 41 2.13 -10.72 6.96
N LYS A 42 3.17 -10.00 6.52
CA LYS A 42 4.34 -9.71 7.36
C LYS A 42 3.96 -8.95 8.63
N MET A 43 3.04 -7.98 8.53
CA MET A 43 2.55 -7.22 9.69
C MET A 43 1.79 -8.11 10.68
N LYS A 44 0.97 -9.05 10.19
CA LYS A 44 0.28 -10.03 11.06
C LYS A 44 1.28 -10.90 11.82
N VAL A 45 2.30 -11.43 11.13
CA VAL A 45 3.36 -12.22 11.75
C VAL A 45 4.08 -11.39 12.82
N SER A 46 4.50 -10.17 12.49
CA SER A 46 5.18 -9.28 13.45
C SER A 46 4.33 -8.98 14.67
N LYS A 47 3.00 -8.81 14.50
CA LYS A 47 2.08 -8.60 15.63
C LYS A 47 2.02 -9.82 16.55
N GLN A 48 1.93 -11.01 15.98
CA GLN A 48 1.92 -12.26 16.75
C GLN A 48 3.24 -12.48 17.49
N GLN A 49 4.38 -12.20 16.85
CA GLN A 49 5.70 -12.25 17.49
C GLN A 49 5.79 -11.27 18.67
N ALA A 50 5.22 -10.07 18.53
CA ALA A 50 5.17 -9.11 19.62
C ALA A 50 4.30 -9.60 20.80
N GLU A 51 3.14 -10.20 20.51
CA GLU A 51 2.28 -10.83 21.52
C GLU A 51 2.97 -12.01 22.23
N ASN A 52 3.79 -12.78 21.50
CA ASN A 52 4.60 -13.87 22.05
C ASN A 52 5.86 -13.39 22.80
N GLY A 53 6.16 -12.09 22.81
CA GLY A 53 7.36 -11.55 23.43
C GLY A 53 8.66 -11.74 22.62
N GLU A 54 8.58 -12.17 21.36
CA GLU A 54 9.69 -12.28 20.41
C GLU A 54 10.12 -10.90 19.88
N THR A 55 10.37 -9.96 20.79
CA THR A 55 10.74 -8.58 20.49
C THR A 55 12.14 -8.29 20.99
N VAL A 56 12.82 -7.36 20.31
CA VAL A 56 14.11 -6.84 20.76
C VAL A 56 13.88 -5.41 21.22
N LYS A 57 14.27 -5.12 22.46
CA LYS A 57 14.29 -3.75 22.97
C LYS A 57 15.63 -3.12 22.61
N ILE A 58 15.57 -2.01 21.88
CA ILE A 58 16.76 -1.25 21.44
C ILE A 58 16.71 0.10 22.14
N THR A 59 17.84 0.54 22.70
CA THR A 59 17.98 1.86 23.31
C THR A 59 18.56 2.87 22.32
N LEU A 60 18.48 4.18 22.63
CA LEU A 60 19.06 5.22 21.77
C LEU A 60 20.57 5.02 21.57
N ASP A 61 21.28 4.57 22.61
CA ASP A 61 22.72 4.30 22.57
C ASP A 61 23.09 3.13 21.64
N ASP A 62 22.15 2.23 21.34
CA ASP A 62 22.36 1.12 20.39
C ASP A 62 22.21 1.56 18.93
N VAL A 63 21.49 2.66 18.67
CA VAL A 63 21.19 3.17 17.31
C VAL A 63 22.26 4.15 16.82
N TRP A 64 22.86 4.93 17.72
CA TRP A 64 23.73 6.06 17.38
C TRP A 64 25.22 5.83 17.65
N LYS A 65 25.72 4.61 17.42
CA LYS A 65 27.17 4.29 17.49
C LYS A 65 27.94 4.67 16.25
#